data_AF-A0A3D5AG61-F1
#
_entry.id   AF-A0A3D5AG61-F1
#
_cell.length_a   1.000
_cell.length_b   1.000
_cell.length_c   1.000
_cell.angle_alpha   90.00
_cell.angle_beta   90.00
_cell.angle_gamma   90.00
#
_symmetry.space_group_name_H-M   'P 1'
#
loop_
_entity.id
_entity.type
_entity.pdbx_description
1 polymer ?
#
loop_
_entity_poly.entity_id
_entity_poly.type
_entity_poly.pdbx_seq_one_letter_code
_entity_poly.pdbx_strand_id
1 'polypeptide(L)'
;PLQVRTSPFTEKVTDHNYLYFIRENLVGDGSVFFLADLEEGRIPAEPRKRVRTHELARVDTRYHHQGERPESNHFKFTFSRFGRPGTGEVFEFLQVPVPSRRVEYYTAETGVTFVQLLGLDSPESSGYEWHESLQSFRPGHYLAGWNRAPLGPAFGDPSEDWGVIRDGKKLNVLVSLLAGSDPTQVTSAASPEDGMRGTTTLSRNGVVIGTSDEPGFGQFDIPDSAGTYELRATATRVVPWSVIGTAADIKWTFREPGAGAAAKPLPLLVVRAVGDVDEFGRAPAGRNFSLVLQAQRQPGAPTSRLASLKVETSFDDGMTWRDAPSGYFGDVGYTQIRHPAGNGFVSLRITARDANGSTVVQTVTRAYQIVSAAK
;
A
#
# COMPACT_ATOMS: atom_id res chain seq x y z
N PRO A 1 -30.42 -17.51 -2.85
CA PRO A 1 -31.63 -16.99 -2.18
C PRO A 1 -31.25 -15.84 -1.22
N LEU A 2 -31.54 -14.60 -1.62
CA LEU A 2 -31.31 -13.40 -0.81
C LEU A 2 -32.21 -13.44 0.43
N GLN A 3 -31.65 -13.43 1.64
CA GLN A 3 -32.42 -13.09 2.84
C GLN A 3 -32.31 -11.59 3.07
N VAL A 4 -33.24 -10.83 2.51
CA VAL A 4 -33.48 -9.44 2.90
C VAL A 4 -34.19 -9.47 4.25
N ARG A 5 -33.49 -9.13 5.34
CA ARG A 5 -34.16 -8.83 6.61
C ARG A 5 -34.70 -7.41 6.55
N THR A 6 -35.93 -7.26 6.06
CA THR A 6 -36.69 -6.03 6.29
C THR A 6 -37.17 -6.04 7.74
N SER A 7 -36.62 -5.18 8.59
CA SER A 7 -37.25 -4.87 9.87
C SER A 7 -38.40 -3.89 9.61
N PRO A 8 -39.67 -4.25 9.84
CA PRO A 8 -40.78 -3.34 9.64
C PRO A 8 -40.81 -2.34 10.80
N PHE A 9 -40.16 -1.19 10.65
CA PHE A 9 -40.37 -0.07 11.56
C PHE A 9 -41.66 0.65 11.15
N THR A 10 -42.72 0.49 11.94
CA THR A 10 -44.03 1.15 11.73
C THR A 10 -44.16 2.49 12.46
N GLU A 11 -43.16 2.92 13.22
CA GLU A 11 -43.20 4.17 13.99
C GLU A 11 -42.32 5.26 13.36
N LYS A 12 -42.82 6.51 13.35
CA LYS A 12 -42.04 7.68 12.96
C LYS A 12 -41.05 8.00 14.06
N VAL A 13 -39.77 7.97 13.72
CA VAL A 13 -38.71 8.44 14.60
C VAL A 13 -38.59 9.96 14.46
N THR A 14 -39.07 10.74 15.44
CA THR A 14 -39.28 12.21 15.31
C THR A 14 -38.47 13.08 16.26
N ASP A 15 -37.76 12.49 17.21
CA ASP A 15 -37.15 13.20 18.35
C ASP A 15 -35.61 13.16 18.39
N HIS A 16 -34.95 12.42 17.48
CA HIS A 16 -33.48 12.40 17.36
C HIS A 16 -33.03 12.51 15.90
N ASN A 17 -31.72 12.72 15.69
CA ASN A 17 -31.11 12.63 14.37
C ASN A 17 -30.85 11.15 14.05
N TYR A 18 -31.29 10.69 12.89
CA TYR A 18 -31.14 9.31 12.44
C TYR A 18 -30.31 9.25 11.16
N LEU A 19 -29.53 8.18 11.02
CA LEU A 19 -28.83 7.82 9.78
C LEU A 19 -29.52 6.60 9.19
N TYR A 20 -29.86 6.69 7.91
CA TYR A 20 -30.32 5.54 7.13
C TYR A 20 -29.26 5.24 6.08
N PHE A 21 -28.77 4.00 6.01
CA PHE A 21 -27.77 3.62 5.02
C PHE A 21 -28.04 2.26 4.41
N ILE A 22 -27.61 2.09 3.17
CA ILE A 22 -27.64 0.83 2.44
C ILE A 22 -26.19 0.48 2.08
N ARG A 23 -25.81 -0.78 2.28
CA ARG A 23 -24.58 -1.37 1.76
C ARG A 23 -24.95 -2.67 1.06
N GLU A 24 -24.52 -2.81 -0.18
CA GLU A 24 -24.81 -3.99 -0.99
C GLU A 24 -23.59 -4.36 -1.82
N ASN A 25 -23.21 -5.63 -1.75
CA ASN A 25 -22.19 -6.21 -2.60
C ASN A 25 -22.87 -7.19 -3.56
N LEU A 26 -22.76 -6.94 -4.86
CA LEU A 26 -23.40 -7.76 -5.88
C LEU A 26 -22.36 -8.40 -6.77
N VAL A 27 -22.39 -9.72 -6.88
CA VAL A 27 -21.52 -10.50 -7.78
C VAL A 27 -22.32 -10.86 -9.03
N GLY A 28 -21.86 -10.42 -10.19
CA GLY A 28 -22.38 -10.80 -11.50
C GLY A 28 -21.33 -11.51 -12.36
N ASP A 29 -21.69 -11.82 -13.61
CA ASP A 29 -20.79 -12.48 -14.55
C ASP A 29 -19.59 -11.57 -14.89
N GLY A 30 -18.45 -11.81 -14.23
CA GLY A 30 -17.19 -11.09 -14.43
C GLY A 30 -17.11 -9.69 -13.80
N SER A 31 -18.13 -9.27 -13.05
CA SER A 31 -18.17 -7.95 -12.39
C SER A 31 -18.64 -8.05 -10.94
N VAL A 32 -18.13 -7.17 -10.09
CA VAL A 32 -18.60 -7.00 -8.70
C VAL A 32 -18.99 -5.55 -8.47
N PHE A 33 -20.07 -5.32 -7.75
CA PHE A 33 -20.55 -4.00 -7.37
C PHE A 33 -20.45 -3.83 -5.86
N PHE A 34 -19.78 -2.78 -5.41
CA PHE A 34 -19.68 -2.34 -4.03
C PHE A 34 -20.49 -1.05 -3.89
N LEU A 35 -21.75 -1.22 -3.49
CA LEU A 35 -22.73 -0.15 -3.41
C LEU A 35 -22.88 0.31 -1.97
N ALA A 36 -22.85 1.62 -1.79
CA ALA A 36 -23.07 2.31 -0.53
C ALA A 36 -24.01 3.50 -0.77
N ASP A 37 -24.84 3.81 0.22
CA ASP A 37 -25.72 4.97 0.24
C ASP A 37 -25.96 5.41 1.68
N LEU A 38 -25.98 6.71 1.93
CA LEU A 38 -26.27 7.29 3.23
C LEU A 38 -27.26 8.45 3.09
N GLU A 39 -28.34 8.40 3.85
CA GLU A 39 -29.35 9.43 4.02
C GLU A 39 -29.34 9.92 5.47
N GLU A 40 -29.33 11.24 5.66
CA GLU A 40 -29.33 11.89 6.97
C GLU A 40 -30.70 12.48 7.30
N GLY A 41 -31.18 12.25 8.53
CA GLY A 41 -32.38 12.91 9.06
C GLY A 41 -33.71 12.38 8.49
N ARG A 42 -33.68 11.35 7.65
CA ARG A 42 -34.89 10.72 7.11
C ARG A 42 -34.65 9.25 6.73
N ILE A 43 -35.71 8.46 6.81
CA ILE A 43 -35.80 7.15 6.15
C ILE A 43 -36.59 7.35 4.85
N PRO A 44 -36.06 7.00 3.67
CA PRO A 44 -36.80 7.11 2.41
C PRO A 44 -38.11 6.32 2.44
N ALA A 45 -39.20 6.91 1.95
CA ALA A 45 -40.50 6.24 1.84
C ALA A 45 -40.44 4.98 0.97
N GLU A 46 -39.54 4.98 -0.03
CA GLU A 46 -39.16 3.82 -0.82
C GLU A 46 -37.67 3.53 -0.59
N PRO A 47 -37.31 2.57 0.26
CA PRO A 47 -35.91 2.22 0.56
C PRO A 47 -35.28 1.39 -0.57
N ARG A 48 -35.44 1.83 -1.82
CA ARG A 48 -34.92 1.17 -3.03
C ARG A 48 -34.04 2.16 -3.79
N LYS A 49 -32.76 1.84 -3.92
CA LYS A 49 -31.83 2.60 -4.77
C LYS A 49 -31.69 1.90 -6.12
N ARG A 50 -31.90 2.64 -7.20
CA ARG A 50 -31.56 2.21 -8.55
C ARG A 50 -30.27 2.92 -8.95
N VAL A 51 -29.23 2.14 -9.22
CA VAL A 51 -27.94 2.66 -9.69
C VAL A 51 -27.75 2.36 -11.18
N ARG A 52 -27.14 3.29 -11.91
CA ARG A 52 -26.70 3.07 -13.29
C ARG A 52 -25.18 3.00 -13.32
N THR A 53 -24.62 2.11 -14.13
CA THR A 53 -23.17 1.88 -14.18
C THR A 53 -22.34 3.13 -14.51
N HIS A 54 -22.89 4.09 -15.26
CA HIS A 54 -22.20 5.35 -15.57
C HIS A 54 -22.15 6.35 -14.41
N GLU A 55 -22.95 6.13 -13.36
CA GLU A 55 -22.93 6.90 -12.11
C GLU A 55 -21.90 6.33 -11.12
N LEU A 56 -21.35 5.14 -11.41
CA LEU A 56 -20.38 4.45 -10.58
C LEU A 56 -18.96 4.68 -11.09
N ALA A 57 -17.99 4.41 -10.22
CA ALA A 57 -16.60 4.27 -10.63
C ALA A 57 -16.37 2.83 -11.11
N ARG A 58 -15.91 2.68 -12.34
CA ARG A 58 -15.50 1.40 -12.92
C ARG A 58 -14.00 1.24 -12.73
N VAL A 59 -13.58 0.23 -11.97
CA VAL A 59 -12.18 -0.12 -11.74
C VAL A 59 -11.85 -1.41 -12.48
N ASP A 60 -10.91 -1.35 -13.42
CA ASP A 60 -10.33 -2.55 -14.02
C ASP A 60 -9.22 -3.07 -13.10
N THR A 61 -9.56 -4.08 -12.32
CA THR A 61 -8.69 -4.64 -11.30
C THR A 61 -7.94 -5.85 -11.84
N ARG A 62 -6.62 -5.86 -11.61
CA ARG A 62 -5.73 -7.00 -11.87
C ARG A 62 -5.16 -7.46 -10.55
N TYR A 63 -5.20 -8.77 -10.30
CA TYR A 63 -4.59 -9.40 -9.15
C TYR A 63 -3.38 -10.18 -9.64
N HIS A 64 -2.18 -9.72 -9.26
CA HIS A 64 -0.93 -10.35 -9.66
C HIS A 64 -0.54 -11.43 -8.64
N HIS A 65 0.22 -12.41 -9.11
CA HIS A 65 1.01 -13.30 -8.27
C HIS A 65 2.42 -12.72 -8.08
N GLN A 66 3.10 -13.12 -7.02
CA GLN A 66 4.46 -12.69 -6.70
C GLN A 66 5.50 -13.79 -7.02
N GLY A 67 5.64 -14.09 -8.31
CA GLY A 67 6.36 -15.24 -8.85
C GLY A 67 5.48 -16.48 -8.98
N GLU A 68 6.00 -17.63 -9.41
CA GLU A 68 5.20 -18.84 -9.63
C GLU A 68 5.27 -19.77 -8.41
N ARG A 69 4.18 -19.82 -7.62
CA ARG A 69 3.97 -20.84 -6.58
C ARG A 69 2.49 -21.25 -6.57
N PRO A 70 2.17 -22.54 -6.68
CA PRO A 70 0.79 -22.99 -6.90
C PRO A 70 -0.12 -22.95 -5.67
N GLU A 71 0.41 -22.72 -4.47
CA GLU A 71 -0.31 -22.91 -3.21
C GLU A 71 -0.58 -21.58 -2.50
N SER A 72 -1.53 -20.81 -3.04
CA SER A 72 -1.90 -19.53 -2.45
C SER A 72 -3.40 -19.33 -2.44
N ASN A 73 -3.93 -19.03 -1.26
CA ASN A 73 -5.32 -18.64 -1.06
C ASN A 73 -5.38 -17.12 -1.01
N HIS A 74 -6.42 -16.58 -1.63
CA HIS A 74 -6.56 -15.16 -1.85
C HIS A 74 -8.02 -14.76 -1.72
N PHE A 75 -8.25 -13.76 -0.90
CA PHE A 75 -9.59 -13.27 -0.61
C PHE A 75 -9.53 -11.76 -0.42
N LYS A 76 -10.56 -11.10 -0.93
CA LYS A 76 -10.69 -9.66 -0.85
C LYS A 76 -11.91 -9.30 -0.01
N PHE A 77 -11.70 -8.30 0.83
CA PHE A 77 -12.73 -7.57 1.56
C PHE A 77 -12.86 -6.20 0.97
N THR A 78 -14.08 -5.70 0.97
CA THR A 78 -14.35 -4.33 0.65
C THR A 78 -15.55 -3.87 1.45
N PHE A 79 -15.39 -2.73 2.13
CA PHE A 79 -16.46 -2.10 2.87
C PHE A 79 -16.38 -0.58 2.74
N SER A 80 -17.52 0.07 2.86
CA SER A 80 -17.63 1.53 2.76
C SER A 80 -17.69 2.18 4.13
N ARG A 81 -17.08 3.35 4.26
CA ARG A 81 -17.19 4.27 5.40
C ARG A 81 -17.86 5.56 4.94
N PHE A 82 -18.68 6.14 5.82
CA PHE A 82 -19.44 7.36 5.53
C PHE A 82 -18.93 8.62 6.25
N GLY A 83 -17.83 8.51 7.03
CA GLY A 83 -17.36 9.63 7.87
C GLY A 83 -18.39 10.08 8.93
N ARG A 84 -19.24 9.15 9.38
CA ARG A 84 -20.26 9.37 10.41
C ARG A 84 -20.15 8.28 11.48
N PRO A 85 -20.04 8.66 12.78
CA PRO A 85 -20.11 7.69 13.87
C PRO A 85 -21.40 6.87 13.81
N GLY A 86 -21.34 5.61 14.26
CA GLY A 86 -22.51 4.73 14.36
C GLY A 86 -22.95 4.07 13.05
N THR A 87 -22.23 4.25 11.94
CA THR A 87 -22.56 3.61 10.65
C THR A 87 -22.06 2.17 10.49
N GLY A 88 -21.34 1.63 11.47
CA GLY A 88 -20.79 0.26 11.48
C GLY A 88 -19.96 -0.07 10.23
N GLU A 89 -19.53 -1.33 10.11
CA GLU A 89 -18.88 -1.85 8.90
C GLU A 89 -19.61 -3.14 8.49
N VAL A 90 -19.90 -3.28 7.19
CA VAL A 90 -20.45 -4.52 6.61
C VAL A 90 -19.47 -4.95 5.55
N PHE A 91 -18.93 -6.16 5.72
CA PHE A 91 -17.95 -6.74 4.83
C PHE A 91 -18.46 -8.08 4.27
N GLU A 92 -18.09 -8.36 3.03
CA GLU A 92 -18.27 -9.66 2.40
C GLU A 92 -16.89 -10.21 2.00
N PHE A 93 -16.71 -11.51 2.20
CA PHE A 93 -15.51 -12.22 1.77
C PHE A 93 -15.71 -12.66 0.32
N LEU A 94 -14.90 -12.12 -0.57
CA LEU A 94 -14.87 -12.56 -1.96
C LEU A 94 -13.57 -13.33 -2.21
N GLN A 95 -13.67 -14.62 -2.53
CA GLN A 95 -12.50 -15.33 -3.03
C GLN A 95 -12.05 -14.72 -4.36
N VAL A 96 -10.74 -14.58 -4.52
CA VAL A 96 -10.13 -13.99 -5.71
C VAL A 96 -9.05 -14.95 -6.22
N PRO A 97 -9.25 -15.60 -7.37
CA PRO A 97 -8.17 -16.37 -7.98
C PRO A 97 -6.98 -15.45 -8.30
N VAL A 98 -5.75 -15.96 -8.21
CA VAL A 98 -4.57 -15.23 -8.67
C VAL A 98 -3.70 -16.11 -9.58
N PRO A 99 -3.13 -15.56 -10.66
CA PRO A 99 -3.45 -14.25 -11.20
C PRO A 99 -4.88 -14.19 -11.78
N SER A 100 -5.55 -13.05 -11.68
CA SER A 100 -6.87 -12.86 -12.30
C SER A 100 -7.18 -11.40 -12.60
N ARG A 101 -8.32 -11.18 -13.26
CA ARG A 101 -8.84 -9.85 -13.59
C ARG A 101 -10.31 -9.79 -13.25
N ARG A 102 -10.75 -8.63 -12.75
CA ARG A 102 -12.15 -8.39 -12.38
C ARG A 102 -12.50 -6.93 -12.63
N VAL A 103 -13.71 -6.68 -13.13
CA VAL A 103 -14.26 -5.32 -13.16
C VAL A 103 -14.98 -5.08 -11.85
N GLU A 104 -14.65 -4.00 -11.17
CA GLU A 104 -15.26 -3.63 -9.89
C GLU A 104 -15.92 -2.27 -10.00
N TYR A 105 -17.18 -2.18 -9.59
CA TYR A 105 -17.94 -0.95 -9.59
C TYR A 105 -18.12 -0.44 -8.17
N TYR A 106 -17.82 0.83 -7.92
CA TYR A 106 -17.93 1.45 -6.61
C TYR A 106 -18.91 2.62 -6.66
N THR A 107 -19.72 2.80 -5.60
CA THR A 107 -20.44 4.06 -5.41
C THR A 107 -19.47 5.22 -5.48
N ALA A 108 -19.78 6.22 -6.30
CA ALA A 108 -18.91 7.36 -6.54
C ALA A 108 -19.51 8.67 -6.01
N GLU A 109 -19.84 8.67 -4.72
CA GLU A 109 -20.52 9.77 -4.03
C GLU A 109 -19.61 10.42 -2.99
N THR A 110 -19.78 11.73 -2.80
CA THR A 110 -19.07 12.48 -1.77
C THR A 110 -19.40 11.93 -0.39
N GLY A 111 -18.38 11.77 0.46
CA GLY A 111 -18.55 11.23 1.81
C GLY A 111 -18.52 9.70 1.89
N VAL A 112 -18.40 9.00 0.76
CA VAL A 112 -18.15 7.56 0.72
C VAL A 112 -16.66 7.30 0.48
N THR A 113 -16.06 6.52 1.37
CA THR A 113 -14.70 6.00 1.23
C THR A 113 -14.73 4.49 1.31
N PHE A 114 -14.08 3.80 0.38
CA PHE A 114 -13.94 2.36 0.40
C PHE A 114 -12.60 1.97 1.01
N VAL A 115 -12.67 1.09 2.01
CA VAL A 115 -11.54 0.31 2.49
C VAL A 115 -11.56 -1.01 1.73
N GLN A 116 -10.44 -1.34 1.10
CA GLN A 116 -10.23 -2.58 0.37
C GLN A 116 -9.05 -3.31 1.00
N LEU A 117 -9.25 -4.57 1.37
CA LEU A 117 -8.20 -5.43 1.93
C LEU A 117 -8.08 -6.66 1.05
N LEU A 118 -6.88 -6.98 0.59
CA LEU A 118 -6.56 -8.25 -0.04
C LEU A 118 -5.69 -9.04 0.94
N GLY A 119 -6.21 -10.19 1.40
CA GLY A 119 -5.47 -11.13 2.24
C GLY A 119 -4.82 -12.19 1.37
N LEU A 120 -3.55 -12.48 1.65
CA LEU A 120 -2.79 -13.55 1.03
C LEU A 120 -2.38 -14.55 2.11
N ASP A 121 -2.76 -15.81 1.92
CA ASP A 121 -2.36 -16.92 2.76
C ASP A 121 -2.03 -18.16 1.92
N SER A 122 -1.73 -19.24 2.64
CA SER A 122 -1.58 -20.57 2.09
C SER A 122 -1.99 -21.58 3.16
N PRO A 123 -2.38 -22.81 2.78
CA PRO A 123 -2.63 -23.88 3.75
C PRO A 123 -1.47 -24.15 4.72
N GLU A 124 -0.23 -23.80 4.35
CA GLU A 124 0.98 -23.99 5.16
C GLU A 124 1.31 -22.80 6.09
N SER A 125 0.54 -21.71 6.02
CA SER A 125 0.75 -20.48 6.80
C SER A 125 -0.31 -20.36 7.89
N SER A 126 0.09 -19.89 9.08
CA SER A 126 -0.83 -19.54 10.16
C SER A 126 -1.37 -18.11 10.07
N GLY A 127 -0.82 -17.29 9.18
CA GLY A 127 -1.06 -15.86 9.08
C GLY A 127 -1.39 -15.35 7.68
N TYR A 128 -1.77 -14.08 7.60
CA TYR A 128 -2.20 -13.38 6.39
C TYR A 128 -1.34 -12.16 6.13
N GLU A 129 -0.82 -12.01 4.92
CA GLU A 129 -0.29 -10.71 4.50
C GLU A 129 -1.43 -9.85 3.95
N TRP A 130 -1.62 -8.68 4.54
CA TRP A 130 -2.68 -7.75 4.17
C TRP A 130 -2.19 -6.65 3.25
N HIS A 131 -2.89 -6.47 2.14
CA HIS A 131 -2.70 -5.36 1.23
C HIS A 131 -3.92 -4.47 1.35
N GLU A 132 -3.71 -3.18 1.53
CA GLU A 132 -4.75 -2.23 1.85
C GLU A 132 -4.83 -1.13 0.81
N SER A 133 -6.05 -0.67 0.53
CA SER A 133 -6.31 0.53 -0.23
C SER A 133 -7.49 1.29 0.39
N LEU A 134 -7.31 2.60 0.60
CA LEU A 134 -8.34 3.50 1.07
C LEU A 134 -8.63 4.51 -0.04
N GLN A 135 -9.83 4.48 -0.62
CA GLN A 135 -10.16 5.31 -1.78
C GLN A 135 -11.58 5.85 -1.75
N SER A 136 -11.71 7.14 -2.05
CA SER A 136 -12.97 7.74 -2.48
C SER A 136 -12.97 7.85 -4.00
N PHE A 137 -14.10 7.58 -4.63
CA PHE A 137 -14.22 7.57 -6.08
C PHE A 137 -15.11 8.69 -6.60
N ARG A 138 -14.87 9.07 -7.86
CA ARG A 138 -15.78 9.87 -8.69
C ARG A 138 -16.25 9.01 -9.88
N PRO A 139 -17.39 9.31 -10.50
CA PRO A 139 -17.82 8.57 -11.69
C PRO A 139 -16.72 8.62 -12.75
N GLY A 140 -16.35 7.46 -13.29
CA GLY A 140 -15.20 7.38 -14.19
C GLY A 140 -14.55 6.00 -14.25
N HIS A 141 -13.43 5.95 -14.96
CA HIS A 141 -12.66 4.73 -15.18
C HIS A 141 -11.30 4.79 -14.46
N TYR A 142 -10.97 3.70 -13.76
CA TYR A 142 -9.77 3.56 -12.95
C TYR A 142 -9.09 2.22 -13.23
N LEU A 143 -7.81 2.13 -12.86
CA LEU A 143 -7.03 0.90 -12.90
C LEU A 143 -6.53 0.58 -11.49
N ALA A 144 -6.50 -0.70 -11.14
CA ALA A 144 -5.89 -1.18 -9.90
C ALA A 144 -5.07 -2.45 -10.18
N GLY A 145 -3.82 -2.48 -9.73
CA GLY A 145 -2.90 -3.61 -9.87
C GLY A 145 -2.43 -4.15 -8.53
N TRP A 146 -3.21 -5.05 -7.93
CA TRP A 146 -2.86 -5.69 -6.67
C TRP A 146 -1.65 -6.62 -6.80
N ASN A 147 -0.79 -6.62 -5.77
CA ASN A 147 0.42 -7.45 -5.66
C ASN A 147 1.46 -7.24 -6.77
N ARG A 148 1.38 -6.15 -7.52
CA ARG A 148 2.24 -5.94 -8.68
C ARG A 148 3.69 -5.63 -8.26
N ALA A 149 4.65 -6.31 -8.88
CA ALA A 149 6.07 -6.01 -8.76
C ALA A 149 6.50 -4.83 -9.67
N PRO A 150 7.64 -4.16 -9.41
CA PRO A 150 8.57 -4.37 -8.30
C PRO A 150 8.00 -4.04 -6.92
N LEU A 151 8.42 -4.79 -5.90
CA LEU A 151 8.08 -4.47 -4.51
C LEU A 151 8.98 -3.37 -3.96
N GLY A 152 8.44 -2.53 -3.07
CA GLY A 152 9.10 -1.36 -2.51
C GLY A 152 8.40 -0.79 -1.28
N PRO A 153 9.04 0.13 -0.55
CA PRO A 153 8.35 0.85 0.52
C PRO A 153 7.21 1.73 0.01
N ALA A 154 6.24 1.96 0.89
CA ALA A 154 5.13 2.85 0.65
C ALA A 154 4.62 3.49 1.95
N PHE A 155 3.93 4.62 1.81
CA PHE A 155 3.18 5.25 2.88
C PHE A 155 1.69 4.95 2.71
N GLY A 156 1.03 4.53 3.78
CA GLY A 156 -0.42 4.41 3.81
C GLY A 156 -1.10 5.74 4.14
N ASP A 157 -2.39 5.68 4.42
CA ASP A 157 -3.19 6.85 4.73
C ASP A 157 -3.01 7.29 6.19
N PRO A 158 -2.63 8.55 6.48
CA PRO A 158 -2.41 9.02 7.85
C PRO A 158 -3.69 9.07 8.71
N SER A 159 -4.89 8.94 8.11
CA SER A 159 -6.12 8.75 8.87
C SER A 159 -6.28 7.36 9.47
N GLU A 160 -5.50 6.38 9.00
CA GLU A 160 -5.36 5.04 9.58
C GLU A 160 -4.02 4.90 10.32
N ASP A 161 -3.53 6.00 10.92
CA ASP A 161 -2.29 6.07 11.70
C ASP A 161 -0.99 5.75 10.92
N TRP A 162 -1.05 5.65 9.59
CA TRP A 162 0.15 5.46 8.78
C TRP A 162 1.07 6.68 8.79
N GLY A 163 2.36 6.38 8.75
CA GLY A 163 3.46 7.32 8.58
C GLY A 163 4.30 7.47 9.84
N VAL A 164 5.17 8.48 9.80
CA VAL A 164 6.02 8.89 10.91
C VAL A 164 5.51 10.22 11.43
N ILE A 165 4.94 10.20 12.63
CA ILE A 165 4.18 11.31 13.20
C ILE A 165 4.59 11.52 14.66
N ARG A 166 4.85 12.77 15.02
CA ARG A 166 5.04 13.17 16.42
C ARG A 166 3.68 13.26 17.11
N ASP A 167 3.54 12.57 18.23
CA ASP A 167 2.40 12.66 19.13
C ASP A 167 2.90 12.92 20.55
N GLY A 168 2.70 14.15 21.04
CA GLY A 168 3.27 14.58 22.32
C GLY A 168 4.79 14.37 22.35
N LYS A 169 5.27 13.59 23.34
CA LYS A 169 6.71 13.25 23.50
C LYS A 169 7.10 11.96 22.78
N LYS A 170 6.25 11.44 21.90
CA LYS A 170 6.44 10.18 21.20
C LYS A 170 6.53 10.42 19.70
N LEU A 171 7.29 9.56 19.03
CA LEU A 171 7.30 9.41 17.59
C LEU A 171 6.68 8.06 17.25
N ASN A 172 5.48 8.08 16.66
CA ASN A 172 4.82 6.90 16.13
C ASN A 172 5.31 6.64 14.71
N VAL A 173 5.57 5.38 14.39
CA VAL A 173 6.06 4.90 13.10
C VAL A 173 5.15 3.76 12.65
N LEU A 174 4.58 3.91 11.46
CA LEU A 174 3.94 2.84 10.70
C LEU A 174 4.22 3.06 9.21
N VAL A 175 5.09 2.24 8.62
CA VAL A 175 5.51 2.35 7.21
C VAL A 175 5.57 0.97 6.56
N SER A 176 5.16 0.87 5.30
CA SER A 176 5.22 -0.38 4.58
C SER A 176 6.60 -0.53 3.97
N LEU A 177 7.23 -1.70 4.12
CA LEU A 177 8.57 -1.97 3.59
C LEU A 177 8.52 -2.74 2.25
N LEU A 178 7.44 -3.48 2.00
CA LEU A 178 7.29 -4.41 0.88
C LEU A 178 5.88 -4.31 0.25
N ALA A 179 5.50 -3.11 -0.17
CA ALA A 179 4.27 -2.86 -0.91
C ALA A 179 4.44 -3.13 -2.42
N GLY A 180 3.32 -3.43 -3.08
CA GLY A 180 3.24 -3.45 -4.53
C GLY A 180 3.49 -2.09 -5.18
N SER A 181 3.75 -2.12 -6.49
CA SER A 181 4.06 -0.95 -7.29
C SER A 181 2.84 -0.08 -7.64
N ASP A 182 1.62 -0.50 -7.30
CA ASP A 182 0.43 0.33 -7.47
C ASP A 182 0.44 1.47 -6.43
N PRO A 183 0.29 2.73 -6.84
CA PRO A 183 0.41 3.87 -5.93
C PRO A 183 -0.73 3.96 -4.91
N THR A 184 -1.83 3.25 -5.13
CA THR A 184 -3.04 3.32 -4.31
C THR A 184 -3.10 2.27 -3.22
N GLN A 185 -2.07 1.44 -3.12
CA GLN A 185 -2.02 0.29 -2.24
C GLN A 185 -0.81 0.34 -1.32
N VAL A 186 -0.95 -0.24 -0.15
CA VAL A 186 0.13 -0.51 0.80
C VAL A 186 0.00 -1.91 1.34
N THR A 187 1.07 -2.42 1.95
CA THR A 187 1.04 -3.70 2.65
C THR A 187 1.20 -3.43 4.13
N SER A 188 0.26 -3.89 4.94
CA SER A 188 0.25 -3.76 6.40
C SER A 188 1.53 -4.31 7.00
N ALA A 189 1.96 -3.77 8.12
CA ALA A 189 3.12 -4.31 8.83
C ALA A 189 2.78 -5.74 9.29
N ALA A 190 3.31 -6.73 8.57
CA ALA A 190 3.15 -8.14 8.86
C ALA A 190 4.02 -8.53 10.07
N SER A 191 3.50 -9.43 10.90
CA SER A 191 4.15 -9.91 12.11
C SER A 191 4.93 -11.21 11.86
N PRO A 192 5.70 -11.71 12.84
CA PRO A 192 6.44 -12.97 12.71
C PRO A 192 5.58 -14.18 12.31
N GLU A 193 4.33 -14.23 12.76
CA GLU A 193 3.35 -15.27 12.39
C GLU A 193 2.88 -15.20 10.94
N ASP A 194 2.99 -14.05 10.28
CA ASP A 194 2.71 -13.83 8.86
C ASP A 194 3.95 -14.07 7.98
N GLY A 195 5.06 -14.53 8.57
CA GLY A 195 6.30 -14.84 7.86
C GLY A 195 7.22 -13.64 7.63
N MET A 196 6.97 -12.49 8.28
CA MET A 196 7.83 -11.31 8.22
C MET A 196 8.49 -11.03 9.57
N ARG A 197 9.80 -10.85 9.60
CA ARG A 197 10.58 -10.51 10.81
C ARG A 197 11.52 -9.36 10.54
N GLY A 198 11.73 -8.49 11.51
CA GLY A 198 12.65 -7.38 11.35
C GLY A 198 12.66 -6.45 12.54
N THR A 199 13.12 -5.23 12.34
CA THR A 199 13.18 -4.22 13.41
C THR A 199 12.94 -2.83 12.85
N THR A 200 12.58 -1.91 13.75
CA THR A 200 12.53 -0.47 13.48
C THR A 200 13.35 0.25 14.55
N THR A 201 14.43 0.91 14.16
CA THR A 201 15.35 1.61 15.07
C THR A 201 15.33 3.10 14.78
N LEU A 202 15.09 3.90 15.82
CA LEU A 202 15.21 5.35 15.77
C LEU A 202 16.51 5.77 16.44
N SER A 203 17.26 6.65 15.77
CA SER A 203 18.48 7.25 16.27
C SER A 203 18.45 8.76 16.09
N ARG A 204 19.17 9.49 16.95
CA ARG A 204 19.40 10.93 16.84
C ARG A 204 20.87 11.22 17.02
N ASN A 205 21.47 11.96 16.08
CA ASN A 205 22.89 12.31 16.11
C ASN A 205 23.82 11.09 16.28
N GLY A 206 23.47 9.95 15.67
CA GLY A 206 24.24 8.70 15.77
C GLY A 206 24.02 7.89 17.05
N VAL A 207 23.19 8.36 17.99
CA VAL A 207 22.84 7.63 19.21
C VAL A 207 21.45 7.00 19.06
N VAL A 208 21.33 5.71 19.36
CA VAL A 208 20.06 4.99 19.34
C VAL A 208 19.16 5.52 20.46
N ILE A 209 17.93 5.91 20.10
CA ILE A 209 16.87 6.27 21.03
C ILE A 209 16.12 5.01 21.48
N GLY A 210 15.80 4.14 20.53
CA GLY A 210 15.13 2.87 20.79
C GLY A 210 15.01 2.01 19.54
N THR A 211 14.63 0.75 19.78
CA THR A 211 14.36 -0.25 18.74
C THR A 211 13.06 -0.96 19.08
N SER A 212 12.18 -1.08 18.08
CA SER A 212 11.05 -2.00 18.08
C SER A 212 11.45 -3.28 17.34
N ASP A 213 10.99 -4.43 17.83
CA ASP A 213 11.19 -5.73 17.19
C ASP A 213 10.17 -6.00 16.06
N GLU A 214 9.45 -4.96 15.61
CA GLU A 214 8.50 -5.03 14.52
C GLU A 214 9.02 -4.29 13.26
N PRO A 215 8.93 -4.91 12.07
CA PRO A 215 9.36 -4.30 10.81
C PRO A 215 8.43 -3.14 10.40
N GLY A 216 8.97 -1.92 10.32
CA GLY A 216 8.23 -0.74 9.88
C GLY A 216 7.23 -0.19 10.90
N PHE A 217 7.23 -0.70 12.13
CA PHE A 217 6.36 -0.25 13.22
C PHE A 217 7.17 0.15 14.47
N GLY A 218 6.70 1.12 15.23
CA GLY A 218 7.27 1.43 16.54
C GLY A 218 6.78 2.73 17.14
N GLN A 219 6.99 2.88 18.44
CA GLN A 219 6.75 4.11 19.19
C GLN A 219 7.98 4.42 20.04
N PHE A 220 8.53 5.63 19.88
CA PHE A 220 9.78 6.02 20.52
C PHE A 220 9.61 7.30 21.31
N ASP A 221 10.13 7.36 22.54
CA ASP A 221 10.15 8.61 23.30
C ASP A 221 11.21 9.54 22.70
N ILE A 222 10.80 10.73 22.27
CA ILE A 222 11.68 11.74 21.67
C ILE A 222 11.65 13.04 22.48
N PRO A 223 12.78 13.76 22.57
CA PRO A 223 12.85 15.04 23.25
C PRO A 223 12.06 16.14 22.52
N ASP A 224 11.78 17.23 23.24
CA ASP A 224 11.03 18.38 22.72
C ASP A 224 11.84 19.28 21.77
N SER A 225 13.16 19.15 21.79
CA SER A 225 14.04 19.93 20.92
C SER A 225 14.08 19.36 19.50
N ALA A 226 13.96 20.26 18.52
CA ALA A 226 14.13 19.93 17.11
C ALA A 226 15.43 19.16 16.88
N GLY A 227 15.41 18.05 16.14
CA GLY A 227 16.61 17.24 15.82
C GLY A 227 16.69 16.77 14.37
N THR A 228 17.86 16.27 13.98
CA THR A 228 17.98 15.38 12.82
C THR A 228 17.95 13.96 13.33
N TYR A 229 17.06 13.16 12.77
CA TYR A 229 16.82 11.78 13.16
C TYR A 229 17.17 10.85 12.01
N GLU A 230 17.59 9.66 12.37
CA GLU A 230 17.74 8.52 11.48
C GLU A 230 16.74 7.45 11.90
N LEU A 231 15.90 7.02 10.97
CA LEU A 231 15.01 5.87 11.15
C LEU A 231 15.50 4.77 10.23
N ARG A 232 15.75 3.58 10.76
CA ARG A 232 16.06 2.39 9.96
C ARG A 232 15.04 1.31 10.24
N ALA A 233 14.40 0.81 9.20
CA ALA A 233 13.49 -0.33 9.27
C ALA A 233 14.02 -1.46 8.40
N THR A 234 14.04 -2.67 8.96
CA THR A 234 14.48 -3.89 8.27
C THR A 234 13.37 -4.91 8.27
N ALA A 235 13.33 -5.76 7.25
CA ALA A 235 12.47 -6.93 7.18
C ALA A 235 13.16 -8.07 6.43
N THR A 236 12.87 -9.29 6.86
CA THR A 236 13.06 -10.55 6.16
C THR A 236 11.70 -11.21 6.02
N ARG A 237 11.42 -11.78 4.85
CA ARG A 237 10.11 -12.32 4.53
C ARG A 237 10.24 -13.71 3.93
N VAL A 238 9.63 -14.68 4.60
CA VAL A 238 9.65 -16.09 4.21
C VAL A 238 8.22 -16.59 4.21
N VAL A 239 7.63 -16.67 3.03
CA VAL A 239 6.24 -17.09 2.83
C VAL A 239 6.17 -18.12 1.69
N PRO A 240 5.22 -19.07 1.75
CA PRO A 240 5.11 -20.14 0.76
C PRO A 240 4.45 -19.70 -0.55
N TRP A 241 3.91 -18.49 -0.64
CA TRP A 241 3.19 -17.99 -1.83
C TRP A 241 3.98 -16.96 -2.65
N SER A 242 5.19 -16.56 -2.23
CA SER A 242 6.00 -15.57 -2.96
C SER A 242 7.49 -15.93 -3.02
N VAL A 243 8.16 -15.49 -4.09
CA VAL A 243 9.62 -15.61 -4.28
C VAL A 243 10.31 -14.26 -4.50
N ILE A 244 9.57 -13.16 -4.51
CA ILE A 244 10.08 -11.78 -4.65
C ILE A 244 9.94 -11.04 -3.31
N GLY A 245 10.68 -9.95 -3.10
CA GLY A 245 10.64 -9.16 -1.86
C GLY A 245 10.95 -9.99 -0.61
N THR A 246 12.09 -10.67 -0.61
CA THR A 246 12.50 -11.56 0.51
C THR A 246 13.15 -10.81 1.66
N ALA A 247 13.59 -9.57 1.43
CA ALA A 247 14.10 -8.69 2.46
C ALA A 247 14.01 -7.22 2.06
N ALA A 248 13.92 -6.35 3.06
CA ALA A 248 14.01 -4.90 2.91
C ALA A 248 14.94 -4.30 3.98
N ASP A 249 15.69 -3.27 3.61
CA ASP A 249 16.48 -2.43 4.53
C ASP A 249 16.34 -0.98 4.08
N ILE A 250 15.69 -0.18 4.90
CA ILE A 250 15.30 1.18 4.54
C ILE A 250 15.74 2.13 5.63
N LYS A 251 16.54 3.11 5.23
CA LYS A 251 17.12 4.11 6.12
C LYS A 251 16.69 5.49 5.65
N TRP A 252 16.01 6.21 6.53
CA TRP A 252 15.64 7.61 6.35
C TRP A 252 16.51 8.50 7.23
N THR A 253 16.84 9.69 6.72
CA THR A 253 17.32 10.81 7.53
C THR A 253 16.38 11.98 7.32
N PHE A 254 15.87 12.57 8.40
CA PHE A 254 14.91 13.67 8.32
C PHE A 254 15.07 14.63 9.50
N ARG A 255 14.55 15.85 9.33
CA ARG A 255 14.46 16.86 10.37
C ARG A 255 13.12 16.72 11.10
N GLU A 256 13.15 16.52 12.40
CA GLU A 256 12.00 16.66 13.29
C GLU A 256 12.02 18.08 13.89
N PRO A 257 10.93 18.86 13.76
CA PRO A 257 10.93 20.30 14.08
C PRO A 257 10.77 20.63 15.57
N GLY A 258 10.52 19.66 16.45
CA GLY A 258 10.34 19.83 17.89
C GLY A 258 8.89 20.13 18.29
N ALA A 259 8.65 20.12 19.61
CA ALA A 259 7.29 20.22 20.18
C ALA A 259 6.55 21.53 19.90
N GLY A 260 7.29 22.61 19.60
CA GLY A 260 6.72 23.92 19.31
C GLY A 260 6.18 24.08 17.88
N ALA A 261 6.41 23.11 17.01
CA ALA A 261 5.92 23.13 15.64
C ALA A 261 4.52 22.52 15.51
N ALA A 262 3.80 22.87 14.45
CA ALA A 262 2.52 22.24 14.14
C ALA A 262 2.70 20.73 13.93
N ALA A 263 1.84 19.92 14.55
CA ALA A 263 1.82 18.47 14.36
C ALA A 263 1.49 18.16 12.89
N LYS A 264 2.50 17.73 12.15
CA LYS A 264 2.40 17.31 10.75
C LYS A 264 3.20 16.03 10.55
N PRO A 265 2.77 15.16 9.62
CA PRO A 265 3.62 14.14 9.01
C PRO A 265 5.06 14.63 8.76
N LEU A 266 6.04 13.86 9.19
CA LEU A 266 7.45 14.21 8.99
C LEU A 266 7.86 14.07 7.52
N PRO A 267 8.89 14.81 7.05
CA PRO A 267 9.23 14.91 5.63
C PRO A 267 10.02 13.69 5.13
N LEU A 268 9.52 12.48 5.40
CA LEU A 268 10.08 11.26 4.85
C LEU A 268 9.65 11.10 3.39
N LEU A 269 10.50 10.41 2.63
CA LEU A 269 10.26 10.07 1.23
C LEU A 269 10.53 8.59 0.99
N VAL A 270 9.82 8.03 0.01
CA VAL A 270 10.04 6.71 -0.57
C VAL A 270 10.10 6.84 -2.09
N VAL A 271 10.70 5.88 -2.77
CA VAL A 271 10.73 5.82 -4.23
C VAL A 271 10.09 4.51 -4.69
N ARG A 272 8.89 4.59 -5.25
CA ARG A 272 8.18 3.43 -5.78
C ARG A 272 8.63 3.14 -7.22
N ALA A 273 9.13 1.94 -7.48
CA ALA A 273 9.54 1.52 -8.81
C ALA A 273 8.39 0.83 -9.55
N VAL A 274 8.21 1.15 -10.82
CA VAL A 274 7.15 0.60 -11.68
C VAL A 274 7.76 0.12 -12.99
N GLY A 275 7.47 -1.12 -13.37
CA GLY A 275 7.96 -1.75 -14.59
C GLY A 275 6.88 -2.55 -15.32
N ASP A 276 7.11 -2.82 -16.60
CA ASP A 276 6.24 -3.66 -17.42
C ASP A 276 6.56 -5.15 -17.19
N VAL A 277 6.13 -5.65 -16.03
CA VAL A 277 6.22 -7.05 -15.64
C VAL A 277 4.91 -7.77 -15.95
N ASP A 278 4.99 -9.09 -16.15
CA ASP A 278 3.80 -9.92 -16.30
C ASP A 278 3.03 -10.07 -14.96
N GLU A 279 1.94 -10.83 -15.01
CA GLU A 279 1.08 -11.07 -13.84
C GLU A 279 1.72 -11.91 -12.73
N PHE A 280 2.94 -12.42 -12.93
CA PHE A 280 3.75 -13.10 -11.92
C PHE A 280 4.92 -12.23 -11.44
N GLY A 281 5.00 -10.96 -11.87
CA GLY A 281 6.11 -10.07 -11.52
C GLY A 281 7.41 -10.42 -12.26
N ARG A 282 7.31 -11.04 -13.45
CA ARG A 282 8.46 -11.43 -14.26
C ARG A 282 8.72 -10.44 -15.39
N ALA A 283 10.00 -10.14 -15.59
CA ALA A 283 10.51 -9.32 -16.68
C ALA A 283 11.39 -10.16 -17.63
N PRO A 284 11.50 -9.77 -18.92
CA PRO A 284 12.29 -10.54 -19.88
C PRO A 284 13.80 -10.46 -19.62
N ALA A 285 14.48 -11.60 -19.70
CA ALA A 285 15.94 -11.69 -19.60
C ALA A 285 16.67 -11.15 -20.84
N GLY A 286 17.96 -10.86 -20.70
CA GLY A 286 18.90 -10.60 -21.80
C GLY A 286 18.75 -9.28 -22.54
N ARG A 287 17.88 -8.38 -22.07
CA ARG A 287 17.60 -7.09 -22.69
C ARG A 287 17.60 -5.94 -21.69
N ASN A 288 17.59 -4.73 -22.21
CA ASN A 288 17.37 -3.54 -21.38
C ASN A 288 15.92 -3.51 -20.94
N PHE A 289 15.71 -3.18 -19.66
CA PHE A 289 14.40 -3.04 -19.03
C PHE A 289 14.34 -1.69 -18.34
N SER A 290 13.23 -0.98 -18.54
CA SER A 290 13.04 0.36 -18.00
C SER A 290 12.14 0.32 -16.78
N LEU A 291 12.53 1.06 -15.74
CA LEU A 291 11.68 1.33 -14.59
C LEU A 291 11.38 2.83 -14.52
N VAL A 292 10.13 3.15 -14.23
CA VAL A 292 9.70 4.48 -13.77
C VAL A 292 9.80 4.50 -12.26
N LEU A 293 10.32 5.58 -11.70
CA LEU A 293 10.59 5.75 -10.27
C LEU A 293 9.75 6.92 -9.77
N GLN A 294 8.84 6.70 -8.83
CA GLN A 294 7.97 7.73 -8.30
C GLN A 294 8.43 8.10 -6.90
N ALA A 295 9.02 9.30 -6.76
CA ALA A 295 9.40 9.82 -5.44
C ALA A 295 8.15 10.36 -4.72
N GLN A 296 7.76 9.68 -3.65
CA GLN A 296 6.55 9.98 -2.87
C GLN A 296 6.95 10.46 -1.49
N ARG A 297 6.33 11.55 -1.02
CA ARG A 297 6.45 11.98 0.38
C ARG A 297 5.33 11.35 1.18
N GLN A 298 5.52 11.23 2.48
CA GLN A 298 4.42 10.88 3.38
C GLN A 298 3.24 11.84 3.16
N PRO A 299 2.00 11.34 3.01
CA PRO A 299 0.84 12.20 2.86
C PRO A 299 0.74 13.21 4.00
N GLY A 300 0.42 14.46 3.68
CA GLY A 300 0.36 15.56 4.65
C GLY A 300 1.71 16.17 5.07
N ALA A 301 2.84 15.62 4.62
CA ALA A 301 4.15 16.17 4.92
C ALA A 301 4.43 17.48 4.14
N PRO A 302 5.33 18.34 4.64
CA PRO A 302 5.78 19.52 3.90
C PRO A 302 6.27 19.17 2.50
N THR A 303 5.91 19.98 1.52
CA THR A 303 6.35 19.78 0.14
C THR A 303 7.82 20.16 -0.02
N SER A 304 8.54 19.37 -0.80
CA SER A 304 9.95 19.56 -1.12
C SER A 304 10.23 18.92 -2.47
N ARG A 305 11.11 19.50 -3.29
CA ARG A 305 11.44 18.96 -4.62
C ARG A 305 12.50 17.87 -4.51
N LEU A 306 12.45 16.87 -5.37
CA LEU A 306 13.52 15.88 -5.48
C LEU A 306 14.81 16.58 -5.96
N ALA A 307 15.92 16.32 -5.27
CA ALA A 307 17.22 16.96 -5.49
C ALA A 307 18.30 15.97 -5.93
N SER A 308 18.14 14.68 -5.66
CA SER A 308 18.95 13.64 -6.27
C SER A 308 18.22 12.30 -6.27
N LEU A 309 18.59 11.45 -7.24
CA LEU A 309 18.10 10.09 -7.38
C LEU A 309 19.21 9.21 -7.96
N LYS A 310 19.56 8.13 -7.24
CA LYS A 310 20.52 7.11 -7.66
C LYS A 310 19.87 5.74 -7.57
N VAL A 311 20.10 4.90 -8.58
CA VAL A 311 19.69 3.49 -8.56
C VAL A 311 20.91 2.58 -8.69
N GLU A 312 20.94 1.58 -7.84
CA GLU A 312 21.87 0.46 -7.88
C GLU A 312 21.06 -0.84 -8.01
N THR A 313 21.63 -1.80 -8.71
CA THR A 313 21.01 -3.11 -8.99
C THR A 313 21.93 -4.23 -8.58
N SER A 314 21.33 -5.34 -8.16
CA SER A 314 22.02 -6.60 -7.87
C SER A 314 21.25 -7.76 -8.50
N PHE A 315 22.00 -8.76 -8.97
CA PHE A 315 21.46 -10.01 -9.53
C PHE A 315 21.87 -11.24 -8.71
N ASP A 316 22.46 -11.02 -7.53
CA ASP A 316 23.00 -12.01 -6.60
C ASP A 316 22.50 -11.75 -5.18
N ASP A 317 21.22 -11.42 -5.06
CA ASP A 317 20.50 -11.19 -3.79
C ASP A 317 21.16 -10.14 -2.88
N GLY A 318 21.78 -9.12 -3.46
CA GLY A 318 22.35 -7.99 -2.75
C GLY A 318 23.81 -8.16 -2.33
N MET A 319 24.49 -9.24 -2.76
CA MET A 319 25.91 -9.45 -2.50
C MET A 319 26.81 -8.44 -3.24
N THR A 320 26.52 -8.17 -4.52
CA THR A 320 27.23 -7.17 -5.32
C THR A 320 26.27 -6.16 -5.93
N TRP A 321 26.66 -4.88 -5.91
CA TRP A 321 25.84 -3.77 -6.39
C TRP A 321 26.51 -3.08 -7.57
N ARG A 322 25.71 -2.73 -8.58
CA ARG A 322 26.15 -1.98 -9.76
C ARG A 322 25.26 -0.78 -9.99
N ASP A 323 25.86 0.36 -10.30
CA ASP A 323 25.13 1.55 -10.69
C ASP A 323 24.30 1.28 -11.96
N ALA A 324 23.03 1.66 -11.93
CA ALA A 324 22.17 1.70 -13.09
C ALA A 324 22.01 3.17 -13.54
N PRO A 325 22.13 3.47 -14.86
CA PRO A 325 21.86 4.81 -15.36
C PRO A 325 20.48 5.29 -14.89
N SER A 326 20.43 6.43 -14.21
CA SER A 326 19.20 7.01 -13.71
C SER A 326 19.17 8.53 -13.89
N GLY A 327 17.97 9.06 -14.14
CA GLY A 327 17.71 10.49 -14.21
C GLY A 327 16.30 10.80 -13.70
N TYR A 328 15.99 12.07 -13.45
CA TYR A 328 14.69 12.47 -12.96
C TYR A 328 14.26 13.85 -13.47
N PHE A 329 12.94 14.06 -13.52
CA PHE A 329 12.29 15.32 -13.81
C PHE A 329 11.11 15.51 -12.84
N GLY A 330 11.13 16.60 -12.07
CA GLY A 330 10.21 16.74 -10.94
C GLY A 330 10.39 15.60 -9.95
N ASP A 331 9.30 14.90 -9.62
CA ASP A 331 9.30 13.75 -8.71
C ASP A 331 9.28 12.40 -9.43
N VAL A 332 9.47 12.41 -10.76
CA VAL A 332 9.49 11.20 -11.60
C VAL A 332 10.91 10.93 -12.09
N GLY A 333 11.43 9.78 -11.71
CA GLY A 333 12.69 9.23 -12.18
C GLY A 333 12.52 8.12 -13.22
N TYR A 334 13.60 7.84 -13.91
CA TYR A 334 13.71 6.77 -14.89
C TYR A 334 15.05 6.08 -14.71
N THR A 335 15.08 4.76 -14.86
CA THR A 335 16.31 3.99 -14.93
C THR A 335 16.22 2.90 -15.98
N GLN A 336 17.36 2.57 -16.58
CA GLN A 336 17.50 1.43 -17.49
C GLN A 336 18.44 0.40 -16.89
N ILE A 337 17.95 -0.84 -16.79
CA ILE A 337 18.67 -1.97 -16.21
C ILE A 337 18.97 -2.96 -17.33
N ARG A 338 20.23 -3.35 -17.49
CA ARG A 338 20.61 -4.44 -18.40
C ARG A 338 20.39 -5.77 -17.70
N HIS A 339 19.35 -6.51 -18.07
CA HIS A 339 19.11 -7.83 -17.50
C HIS A 339 20.16 -8.85 -17.99
N PRO A 340 20.66 -9.73 -17.11
CA PRO A 340 21.42 -10.91 -17.52
C PRO A 340 20.58 -11.82 -18.43
N ALA A 341 21.23 -12.69 -19.20
CA ALA A 341 20.56 -13.55 -20.19
C ALA A 341 19.73 -14.70 -19.56
N GLY A 342 20.01 -15.06 -18.31
CA GLY A 342 19.35 -16.16 -17.60
C GLY A 342 18.22 -15.71 -16.68
N ASN A 343 17.51 -16.69 -16.14
CA ASN A 343 16.55 -16.50 -15.07
C ASN A 343 17.24 -16.00 -13.80
N GLY A 344 16.52 -15.24 -12.99
CA GLY A 344 17.04 -14.75 -11.71
C GLY A 344 16.12 -13.70 -11.12
N PHE A 345 16.68 -12.86 -10.26
CA PHE A 345 15.97 -11.78 -9.61
C PHE A 345 16.75 -10.48 -9.75
N VAL A 346 16.03 -9.37 -9.63
CA VAL A 346 16.64 -8.05 -9.48
C VAL A 346 16.37 -7.55 -8.08
N SER A 347 17.43 -7.28 -7.34
CA SER A 347 17.39 -6.49 -6.12
C SER A 347 17.65 -5.02 -6.47
N LEU A 348 16.90 -4.12 -5.86
CA LEU A 348 17.00 -2.68 -6.10
C LEU A 348 17.49 -1.98 -4.84
N ARG A 349 18.46 -1.08 -4.99
CA ARG A 349 18.81 -0.09 -3.99
C ARG A 349 18.62 1.29 -4.59
N ILE A 350 17.74 2.08 -4.00
CA ILE A 350 17.40 3.41 -4.47
C ILE A 350 17.78 4.41 -3.38
N THR A 351 18.58 5.41 -3.75
CA THR A 351 18.91 6.54 -2.88
C THR A 351 18.27 7.79 -3.43
N ALA A 352 17.53 8.52 -2.60
CA ALA A 352 16.92 9.79 -2.98
C ALA A 352 17.14 10.84 -1.89
N ARG A 353 17.23 12.10 -2.32
CA ARG A 353 17.34 13.27 -1.45
C ARG A 353 16.40 14.36 -1.94
N ASP A 354 15.76 15.06 -1.01
CA ASP A 354 14.96 16.24 -1.32
C ASP A 354 15.75 17.55 -1.12
N ALA A 355 15.18 18.67 -1.59
CA ALA A 355 15.80 19.99 -1.51
C ALA A 355 15.94 20.52 -0.07
N ASN A 356 15.20 19.95 0.89
CA ASN A 356 15.21 20.32 2.30
C ASN A 356 16.18 19.45 3.13
N GLY A 357 16.83 18.46 2.50
CA GLY A 357 17.85 17.63 3.10
C GLY A 357 17.37 16.28 3.64
N SER A 358 16.08 15.95 3.51
CA SER A 358 15.61 14.59 3.82
C SER A 358 16.18 13.60 2.81
N THR A 359 16.59 12.43 3.30
CA THR A 359 17.16 11.36 2.47
C THR A 359 16.49 10.02 2.77
N VAL A 360 16.50 9.15 1.76
CA VAL A 360 16.16 7.73 1.90
C VAL A 360 17.20 6.89 1.15
N VAL A 361 17.60 5.79 1.75
CA VAL A 361 18.25 4.65 1.08
C VAL A 361 17.35 3.46 1.32
N GLN A 362 16.71 2.95 0.28
CA GLN A 362 15.84 1.78 0.34
C GLN A 362 16.48 0.65 -0.45
N THR A 363 16.66 -0.50 0.19
CA THR A 363 17.13 -1.72 -0.45
C THR A 363 16.00 -2.75 -0.39
N VAL A 364 15.61 -3.31 -1.52
CA VAL A 364 14.66 -4.43 -1.60
C VAL A 364 15.33 -5.58 -2.33
N THR A 365 15.42 -6.72 -1.64
CA THR A 365 16.00 -7.94 -2.17
C THR A 365 14.96 -8.69 -2.99
N ARG A 366 15.33 -9.08 -4.20
CA ARG A 366 14.44 -9.70 -5.20
C ARG A 366 13.17 -8.88 -5.46
N ALA A 367 13.31 -7.57 -5.72
CA ALA A 367 12.20 -6.66 -5.99
C ALA A 367 11.27 -7.17 -7.11
N TYR A 368 11.82 -7.82 -8.15
CA TYR A 368 11.08 -8.53 -9.19
C TYR A 368 11.91 -9.68 -9.80
N GLN A 369 11.27 -10.54 -10.59
CA GLN A 369 11.90 -11.71 -11.21
C GLN A 369 12.30 -11.42 -12.67
N ILE A 370 13.37 -12.06 -13.13
CA ILE A 370 13.76 -12.12 -14.54
C ILE A 370 13.59 -13.55 -15.04
N VAL A 371 12.97 -13.70 -16.21
CA VAL A 371 12.85 -14.99 -16.90
C VAL A 371 13.24 -14.88 -18.37
N SER A 372 13.99 -15.87 -18.85
CA SER A 372 14.21 -16.09 -20.27
C SER A 372 12.87 -16.39 -20.93
N ALA A 373 12.69 -15.93 -22.18
CA ALA A 373 11.53 -16.32 -22.96
C ALA A 373 11.45 -17.86 -23.03
N ALA A 374 10.24 -18.42 -22.89
CA ALA A 374 10.02 -19.82 -23.21
C ALA A 374 10.48 -20.05 -24.66
N LYS A 375 11.31 -21.08 -24.86
CA LYS A 375 11.77 -21.47 -26.19
C LYS A 375 10.64 -22.10 -27.00
#